data_AF-A0A1C5CYP2-F1
#
_entry.id   AF-A0A1C5CYP2-F1
#
_cell.length_a   1.000
_cell.length_b   1.000
_cell.length_c   1.000
_cell.angle_alpha   90.00
_cell.angle_beta   90.00
_cell.angle_gamma   90.00
#
_symmetry.space_group_name_H-M   'P 1'
#
loop_
_entity.id
_entity.type
_entity.pdbx_description
1 polymer ?
#
loop_
_entity_poly.entity_id
_entity_poly.type
_entity_poly.pdbx_seq_one_letter_code
_entity_poly.pdbx_strand_id
1 'polypeptide(L)'
;MCRQGGWGRRPALYRYFAGRDDLLSALIRDAYDDAAAATGASAVSQGARGCLHTPADAYRAWAFEEPHRHLLIQGAPVPGHVAPDDTLDRARAVLGPFLTIFADGAPGAQVAPVVAEMTAWLCTDEAVGAWVAEYAPTAAGDTGKSAQAWAGAVPAWAQLHGSVGLEAAGQYVGMGHSGATLLGAQTEMLADAFGLK
;
A
#
# COMPACT_ATOMS: atom_id res chain seq x y z
N MET A 1 48.98 -39.05 6.93
CA MET A 1 47.69 -38.74 6.24
C MET A 1 46.97 -37.67 7.04
N CYS A 2 47.23 -36.40 6.71
CA CYS A 2 46.56 -35.25 7.32
C CYS A 2 45.11 -35.17 6.84
N ARG A 3 44.17 -35.04 7.78
CA ARG A 3 42.76 -34.76 7.52
C ARG A 3 42.65 -33.38 6.87
N GLN A 4 42.05 -33.31 5.70
CA GLN A 4 41.76 -32.05 5.03
C GLN A 4 40.80 -31.21 5.86
N GLY A 5 41.21 -29.97 6.09
CA GLY A 5 40.35 -28.90 6.56
C GLY A 5 39.37 -28.48 5.47
N GLY A 6 38.18 -28.11 5.93
CA GLY A 6 37.15 -27.50 5.12
C GLY A 6 36.17 -26.79 6.05
N TRP A 7 36.61 -25.69 6.67
CA TRP A 7 35.71 -24.72 7.28
C TRP A 7 34.94 -24.01 6.16
N GLY A 8 33.88 -24.66 5.65
CA GLY A 8 32.91 -24.03 4.76
C GLY A 8 32.13 -22.98 5.55
N ARG A 9 32.40 -21.70 5.30
CA ARG A 9 31.69 -20.56 5.89
C ARG A 9 30.18 -20.79 5.81
N ARG A 10 29.51 -20.95 6.95
CA ARG A 10 28.06 -20.71 6.99
C ARG A 10 27.86 -19.24 6.58
N PRO A 11 27.00 -18.94 5.59
CA PRO A 11 26.79 -17.56 5.16
C PRO A 11 26.51 -16.65 6.36
N ALA A 12 27.17 -15.49 6.43
CA ALA A 12 27.09 -14.56 7.55
C ALA A 12 25.64 -14.16 7.93
N LEU A 13 24.71 -14.31 6.99
CA LEU A 13 23.27 -14.12 7.16
C LEU A 13 22.65 -15.03 8.24
N TYR A 14 23.07 -16.31 8.35
CA TYR A 14 22.51 -17.23 9.35
C TYR A 14 22.98 -16.95 10.78
N ARG A 15 23.83 -15.93 10.97
CA ARG A 15 24.11 -15.39 12.31
C ARG A 15 22.99 -14.48 12.80
N TYR A 16 22.27 -13.85 11.87
CA TYR A 16 21.20 -12.88 12.17
C TYR A 16 19.81 -13.50 12.08
N PHE A 17 19.66 -14.51 11.22
CA PHE A 17 18.37 -15.16 10.99
C PHE A 17 18.41 -16.63 11.36
N ALA A 18 17.38 -17.10 12.06
CA ALA A 18 17.23 -18.49 12.49
C ALA A 18 17.05 -19.46 11.30
N GLY A 19 16.69 -18.94 10.13
CA GLY A 19 16.54 -19.71 8.90
C GLY A 19 16.00 -18.88 7.75
N ARG A 20 15.61 -19.56 6.66
CA ARG A 20 15.02 -18.94 5.47
C ARG A 20 13.74 -18.17 5.78
N ASP A 21 12.83 -18.75 6.56
CA ASP A 21 11.52 -18.14 6.80
C ASP A 21 11.62 -16.90 7.69
N ASP A 22 12.57 -16.89 8.62
CA ASP A 22 12.89 -15.73 9.44
C ASP A 22 13.48 -14.59 8.58
N LEU A 23 14.38 -14.93 7.65
CA LEU A 23 14.88 -13.97 6.67
C LEU A 23 13.77 -13.41 5.77
N LEU A 24 12.90 -14.28 5.22
CA LEU A 24 11.79 -13.84 4.37
C LEU A 24 10.82 -12.94 5.13
N SER A 25 10.51 -13.30 6.38
CA SER A 25 9.68 -12.48 7.26
C SER A 25 10.29 -11.09 7.46
N ALA A 26 11.59 -11.01 7.72
CA ALA A 26 12.29 -9.74 7.88
C ALA A 26 12.26 -8.90 6.58
N LEU A 27 12.49 -9.54 5.42
CA LEU A 27 12.45 -8.86 4.13
C LEU A 27 11.05 -8.36 3.74
N ILE A 28 10.00 -9.12 4.07
CA ILE A 28 8.60 -8.69 3.84
C ILE A 28 8.28 -7.47 4.68
N ARG A 29 8.65 -7.47 5.97
CA ARG A 29 8.44 -6.32 6.86
C ARG A 29 9.17 -5.09 6.34
N ASP A 30 10.46 -5.24 6.04
CA ASP A 30 11.31 -4.18 5.52
C ASP A 30 10.75 -3.60 4.21
N ALA A 31 10.26 -4.44 3.30
CA ALA A 31 9.65 -4.00 2.05
C ALA A 31 8.37 -3.18 2.26
N TYR A 32 7.47 -3.59 3.17
CA TYR A 32 6.29 -2.79 3.48
C TYR A 32 6.64 -1.48 4.20
N ASP A 33 7.60 -1.50 5.13
CA ASP A 33 8.02 -0.31 5.88
C ASP A 33 8.59 0.76 4.94
N ASP A 34 9.39 0.34 3.97
CA ASP A 34 9.97 1.25 2.99
C ASP A 34 8.93 1.75 1.98
N ALA A 35 8.00 0.90 1.56
CA ALA A 35 6.85 1.34 0.75
C ALA A 35 5.99 2.36 1.51
N ALA A 36 5.76 2.15 2.81
CA ALA A 36 5.01 3.08 3.66
C ALA A 36 5.77 4.39 3.88
N ALA A 37 7.09 4.33 4.03
CA ALA A 37 7.92 5.52 4.10
C ALA A 37 7.85 6.33 2.79
N ALA A 38 7.88 5.66 1.63
CA ALA A 38 7.76 6.31 0.33
C ALA A 38 6.40 7.03 0.16
N THR A 39 5.28 6.37 0.51
CA THR A 39 3.97 7.01 0.42
C THR A 39 3.77 8.10 1.46
N GLY A 40 4.31 7.93 2.68
CA GLY A 40 4.19 8.88 3.79
C GLY A 40 5.07 10.13 3.68
N ALA A 41 6.21 10.07 2.99
CA ALA A 41 7.12 11.22 2.80
C ALA A 41 6.57 12.29 1.81
N SER A 42 5.45 11.99 1.16
CA SER A 42 4.77 12.84 0.19
C SER A 42 4.22 14.11 0.84
N ALA A 43 4.91 15.25 0.66
CA ALA A 43 4.55 16.52 1.29
C ALA A 43 3.21 17.09 0.77
N VAL A 44 2.32 17.44 1.70
CA VAL A 44 1.05 18.14 1.48
C VAL A 44 1.35 19.58 1.02
N SER A 45 1.60 19.78 -0.27
CA SER A 45 1.89 21.11 -0.85
C SER A 45 0.88 21.55 -1.91
N GLN A 46 -0.06 20.67 -2.26
CA GLN A 46 -1.10 20.91 -3.27
C GLN A 46 -2.49 20.75 -2.63
N GLY A 47 -3.56 21.17 -3.33
CA GLY A 47 -4.94 20.87 -2.90
C GLY A 47 -5.18 19.37 -2.72
N ALA A 48 -6.33 18.96 -2.17
CA ALA A 48 -6.63 17.56 -1.88
C ALA A 48 -6.46 16.66 -3.12
N ARG A 49 -6.84 17.17 -4.30
CA ARG A 49 -6.60 16.49 -5.59
C ARG A 49 -5.12 16.25 -5.89
N GLY A 50 -4.27 17.27 -5.76
CA GLY A 50 -2.83 17.13 -5.99
C GLY A 50 -2.15 16.24 -4.95
N CYS A 51 -2.66 16.25 -3.70
CA CYS A 51 -2.19 15.36 -2.65
C CYS A 51 -2.47 13.89 -2.95
N LEU A 52 -3.46 13.54 -3.77
CA LEU A 52 -3.74 12.15 -4.15
C LEU A 52 -2.68 11.58 -5.10
N HIS A 53 -2.16 12.40 -6.02
CA HIS A 53 -1.11 11.98 -6.95
C HIS A 53 0.21 11.70 -6.25
N THR A 54 0.54 12.47 -5.22
CA THR A 54 1.87 12.40 -4.59
C THR A 54 2.20 11.01 -4.02
N PRO A 55 1.37 10.38 -3.16
CA PRO A 55 1.63 9.03 -2.67
C PRO A 55 1.45 7.95 -3.75
N ALA A 56 0.61 8.18 -4.77
CA ALA A 56 0.44 7.26 -5.90
C ALA A 56 1.72 7.18 -6.74
N ASP A 57 2.28 8.34 -7.11
CA ASP A 57 3.53 8.46 -7.85
C ASP A 57 4.72 7.96 -7.03
N ALA A 58 4.75 8.24 -5.72
CA ALA A 58 5.78 7.75 -4.81
C ALA A 58 5.77 6.22 -4.70
N TYR A 59 4.59 5.60 -4.55
CA TYR A 59 4.47 4.14 -4.54
C TYR A 59 4.94 3.53 -5.87
N ARG A 60 4.57 4.15 -7.00
CA ARG A 60 5.04 3.72 -8.31
C ARG A 60 6.56 3.87 -8.44
N ALA A 61 7.14 5.00 -8.03
CA ALA A 61 8.59 5.20 -8.08
C ALA A 61 9.32 4.12 -7.27
N TRP A 62 8.89 3.90 -6.02
CA TRP A 62 9.42 2.86 -5.15
C TRP A 62 9.35 1.47 -5.80
N ALA A 63 8.22 1.11 -6.41
CA ALA A 63 8.04 -0.17 -7.07
C ALA A 63 9.03 -0.43 -8.22
N PHE A 64 9.49 0.63 -8.89
CA PHE A 64 10.45 0.55 -10.00
C PHE A 64 11.91 0.67 -9.56
N GLU A 65 12.17 1.37 -8.46
CA GLU A 65 13.48 1.43 -7.81
C GLU A 65 13.81 0.10 -7.11
N GLU A 66 12.80 -0.55 -6.53
CA GLU A 66 12.93 -1.76 -5.71
C GLU A 66 12.09 -2.94 -6.24
N PRO A 67 12.26 -3.37 -7.52
CA PRO A 67 11.35 -4.31 -8.18
C PRO A 67 11.30 -5.69 -7.50
N HIS A 68 12.42 -6.15 -6.92
CA HIS A 68 12.45 -7.43 -6.21
C HIS A 68 11.70 -7.38 -4.88
N ARG A 69 11.73 -6.24 -4.17
CA ARG A 69 10.99 -6.05 -2.92
C ARG A 69 9.51 -5.85 -3.22
N HIS A 70 9.18 -5.11 -4.27
CA HIS A 70 7.80 -5.02 -4.74
C HIS A 70 7.22 -6.41 -5.07
N LEU A 71 7.93 -7.24 -5.84
CA LEU A 71 7.49 -8.60 -6.15
C LEU A 71 7.45 -9.53 -4.94
N LEU A 72 8.27 -9.27 -3.91
CA LEU A 72 8.22 -10.03 -2.66
C LEU A 72 6.89 -9.81 -1.92
N ILE A 73 6.37 -8.58 -1.91
CA ILE A 73 5.14 -8.23 -1.18
C ILE A 73 3.87 -8.24 -2.04
N GLN A 74 3.98 -8.14 -3.37
CA GLN A 74 2.83 -8.10 -4.29
C GLN A 74 2.84 -9.19 -5.38
N GLY A 75 3.85 -10.05 -5.40
CA GLY A 75 3.96 -11.14 -6.35
C GLY A 75 3.25 -12.42 -5.87
N ALA A 76 3.57 -13.53 -6.54
CA ALA A 76 3.06 -14.83 -6.14
C ALA A 76 3.58 -15.20 -4.73
N PRO A 77 2.73 -15.73 -3.84
CA PRO A 77 3.14 -16.15 -2.51
C PRO A 77 4.31 -17.15 -2.57
N VAL A 78 5.27 -16.99 -1.66
CA VAL A 78 6.44 -17.86 -1.61
C VAL A 78 6.02 -19.25 -1.06
N PRO A 79 6.22 -20.35 -1.81
CA PRO A 79 5.79 -21.67 -1.38
C PRO A 79 6.38 -22.07 -0.01
N GLY A 80 5.51 -22.58 0.87
CA GLY A 80 5.87 -23.05 2.20
C GLY A 80 6.20 -21.94 3.22
N HIS A 81 6.16 -20.67 2.82
CA HIS A 81 6.34 -19.53 3.73
C HIS A 81 4.99 -19.02 4.23
N VAL A 82 4.90 -18.78 5.54
CA VAL A 82 3.76 -18.10 6.17
C VAL A 82 4.19 -16.67 6.47
N ALA A 83 3.45 -15.70 5.94
CA ALA A 83 3.72 -14.30 6.18
C ALA A 83 3.54 -13.99 7.68
N PRO A 84 4.35 -13.08 8.24
CA PRO A 84 4.20 -12.65 9.64
C PRO A 84 2.82 -12.12 10.00
N ASP A 85 2.41 -12.27 11.26
CA ASP A 85 1.12 -11.76 11.76
C ASP A 85 0.98 -10.23 11.58
N ASP A 86 2.09 -9.49 11.65
CA ASP A 86 2.14 -8.03 11.49
C ASP A 86 2.13 -7.56 10.02
N THR A 87 2.04 -8.48 9.05
CA THR A 87 2.08 -8.14 7.62
C THR A 87 0.91 -7.24 7.20
N LEU A 88 -0.29 -7.50 7.72
CA LEU A 88 -1.48 -6.73 7.36
C LEU A 88 -1.42 -5.29 7.87
N ASP A 89 -0.88 -5.08 9.07
CA ASP A 89 -0.73 -3.74 9.64
C ASP A 89 0.30 -2.90 8.88
N ARG A 90 1.38 -3.53 8.40
CA ARG A 90 2.36 -2.84 7.54
C ARG A 90 1.80 -2.56 6.15
N ALA A 91 1.02 -3.48 5.58
CA ALA A 91 0.31 -3.20 4.34
C ALA A 91 -0.66 -2.02 4.48
N ARG A 92 -1.37 -1.93 5.61
CA ARG A 92 -2.22 -0.79 5.96
C ARG A 92 -1.44 0.52 6.13
N ALA A 93 -0.22 0.48 6.63
CA ALA A 93 0.63 1.68 6.76
C ALA A 93 0.94 2.32 5.39
N VAL A 94 1.10 1.53 4.33
CA VAL A 94 1.27 2.05 2.96
C VAL A 94 0.01 2.80 2.49
N LEU A 95 -1.16 2.30 2.87
CA LEU A 95 -2.47 2.86 2.55
C LEU A 95 -2.81 4.11 3.40
N GLY A 96 -2.27 4.20 4.62
CA GLY A 96 -2.53 5.25 5.59
C GLY A 96 -2.62 6.68 5.03
N PRO A 97 -1.61 7.17 4.29
CA PRO A 97 -1.60 8.52 3.71
C PRO A 97 -2.80 8.83 2.80
N PHE A 98 -3.42 7.82 2.19
CA PHE A 98 -4.61 8.03 1.34
C PHE A 98 -5.85 8.35 2.18
N LEU A 99 -5.99 7.79 3.39
CA LEU A 99 -7.16 8.02 4.23
C LEU A 99 -7.31 9.51 4.57
N THR A 100 -6.22 10.19 4.90
CA THR A 100 -6.26 11.64 5.22
C THR A 100 -6.76 12.48 4.05
N ILE A 101 -6.46 12.07 2.82
CA ILE A 101 -6.80 12.83 1.61
C ILE A 101 -8.31 12.76 1.34
N PHE A 102 -8.89 11.59 1.54
CA PHE A 102 -10.31 11.37 1.31
C PHE A 102 -11.20 11.84 2.45
N ALA A 103 -10.68 12.16 3.63
CA ALA A 103 -11.47 12.57 4.80
C ALA A 103 -12.35 13.82 4.56
N ASP A 104 -11.93 14.74 3.69
CA ASP A 104 -12.62 16.00 3.40
C ASP A 104 -13.21 16.10 1.98
N GLY A 105 -13.25 14.98 1.25
CA GLY A 105 -13.98 14.86 -0.01
C GLY A 105 -15.51 15.00 0.11
N ALA A 106 -16.19 14.87 -1.04
CA ALA A 106 -17.63 14.84 -1.19
C ALA A 106 -18.02 13.68 -2.14
N PRO A 107 -18.23 12.45 -1.63
CA PRO A 107 -18.46 11.26 -2.44
C PRO A 107 -19.69 11.38 -3.32
N GLY A 108 -19.53 11.10 -4.61
CA GLY A 108 -20.60 11.06 -5.60
C GLY A 108 -21.45 9.80 -5.52
N ALA A 109 -22.53 9.76 -6.30
CA ALA A 109 -23.47 8.64 -6.32
C ALA A 109 -22.82 7.29 -6.70
N GLN A 110 -21.75 7.31 -7.49
CA GLN A 110 -21.04 6.11 -7.95
C GLN A 110 -20.35 5.36 -6.80
N VAL A 111 -19.91 6.07 -5.75
CA VAL A 111 -19.21 5.49 -4.60
C VAL A 111 -20.08 5.44 -3.34
N ALA A 112 -21.31 5.94 -3.41
CA ALA A 112 -22.26 5.90 -2.28
C ALA A 112 -22.49 4.48 -1.69
N PRO A 113 -22.57 3.39 -2.50
CA PRO A 113 -22.71 2.05 -1.94
C PRO A 113 -21.56 1.62 -1.03
N VAL A 114 -20.31 1.88 -1.44
CA VAL A 114 -19.13 1.52 -0.63
C VAL A 114 -19.03 2.38 0.63
N VAL A 115 -19.36 3.67 0.54
CA VAL A 115 -19.42 4.56 1.72
C VAL A 115 -20.47 4.07 2.71
N ALA A 116 -21.65 3.65 2.24
CA ALA A 116 -22.71 3.13 3.10
C ALA A 116 -22.32 1.81 3.79
N GLU A 117 -21.70 0.88 3.07
CA GLU A 117 -21.19 -0.37 3.64
C GLU A 117 -20.13 -0.11 4.72
N MET A 118 -19.17 0.77 4.44
CA MET A 118 -18.10 1.13 5.38
C MET A 118 -18.63 1.91 6.60
N THR A 119 -19.67 2.73 6.42
CA THR A 119 -20.40 3.36 7.53
C THR A 119 -20.99 2.30 8.45
N ALA A 120 -21.61 1.26 7.89
CA ALA A 120 -22.19 0.17 8.68
C ALA A 120 -21.11 -0.59 9.47
N TRP A 121 -19.99 -0.91 8.83
CA TRP A 121 -18.84 -1.56 9.49
C TRP A 121 -18.28 -0.75 10.66
N LEU A 122 -18.11 0.56 10.48
CA LEU A 122 -17.62 1.45 11.54
C LEU A 122 -18.55 1.50 12.76
N CYS A 123 -19.84 1.25 12.58
CA CYS A 123 -20.81 1.16 13.68
C CYS A 123 -20.78 -0.19 14.41
N THR A 124 -20.28 -1.25 13.77
CA THR A 124 -20.33 -2.62 14.31
C THR A 124 -19.00 -3.17 14.78
N ASP A 125 -17.88 -2.61 14.30
CA ASP A 125 -16.53 -3.08 14.60
C ASP A 125 -15.63 -1.92 15.06
N GLU A 126 -15.36 -1.88 16.36
CA GLU A 126 -14.49 -0.87 16.98
C GLU A 126 -13.05 -0.95 16.48
N ALA A 127 -12.56 -2.15 16.11
CA ALA A 127 -11.20 -2.31 15.61
C ALA A 127 -11.03 -1.67 14.23
N VAL A 128 -12.06 -1.75 13.38
CA VAL A 128 -12.09 -1.03 12.10
C VAL A 128 -12.06 0.48 12.33
N GLY A 129 -12.88 0.98 13.27
CA GLY A 129 -12.90 2.40 13.62
C GLY A 129 -11.56 2.91 14.17
N ALA A 130 -10.93 2.14 15.06
CA ALA A 130 -9.62 2.47 15.63
C ALA A 130 -8.52 2.55 14.56
N TRP A 131 -8.50 1.60 13.62
CA TRP A 131 -7.55 1.62 12.51
C TRP A 131 -7.75 2.84 11.59
N VAL A 132 -8.99 3.17 11.22
CA VAL A 132 -9.25 4.37 10.39
C VAL A 132 -8.82 5.64 11.14
N ALA A 133 -9.10 5.74 12.43
CA ALA A 133 -8.74 6.88 13.26
C ALA A 133 -7.21 7.04 13.44
N GLU A 134 -6.44 5.95 13.42
CA GLU A 134 -4.97 5.98 13.48
C GLU A 134 -4.38 6.78 12.31
N TYR A 135 -4.89 6.55 11.10
CA TYR A 135 -4.37 7.16 9.89
C TYR A 135 -5.12 8.42 9.45
N ALA A 136 -6.40 8.58 9.82
CA ALA A 136 -7.20 9.78 9.56
C ALA A 136 -7.71 10.41 10.87
N PRO A 137 -6.82 10.95 11.73
CA PRO A 137 -7.21 11.51 13.03
C PRO A 137 -8.16 12.70 12.91
N THR A 138 -8.15 13.42 11.77
CA THR A 138 -9.08 14.53 11.51
C THR A 138 -10.51 14.08 11.19
N ALA A 139 -10.69 12.81 10.82
CA ALA A 139 -12.00 12.18 10.62
C ALA A 139 -12.51 11.50 11.89
N ALA A 140 -11.66 11.33 12.91
CA ALA A 140 -12.00 10.64 14.14
C ALA A 140 -13.16 11.35 14.86
N GLY A 141 -14.16 10.58 15.29
CA GLY A 141 -15.38 11.09 15.93
C GLY A 141 -16.49 11.52 14.96
N ASP A 142 -16.22 11.53 13.65
CA ASP A 142 -17.23 11.69 12.61
C ASP A 142 -17.29 10.41 11.75
N THR A 143 -18.31 9.59 11.98
CA THR A 143 -18.49 8.33 11.26
C THR A 143 -18.62 8.54 9.74
N GLY A 144 -19.21 9.65 9.30
CA GLY A 144 -19.36 9.98 7.88
C GLY A 144 -18.01 10.27 7.23
N LYS A 145 -17.20 11.14 7.86
CA LYS A 145 -15.84 11.41 7.38
C LYS A 145 -14.94 10.17 7.44
N SER A 146 -15.05 9.37 8.49
CA SER A 146 -14.28 8.13 8.64
C SER A 146 -14.64 7.11 7.55
N ALA A 147 -15.93 6.93 7.27
CA ALA A 147 -16.40 6.06 6.20
C ALA A 147 -15.90 6.54 4.83
N GLN A 148 -15.93 7.85 4.59
CA GLN A 148 -15.46 8.45 3.35
C GLN A 148 -13.94 8.30 3.17
N ALA A 149 -13.15 8.57 4.21
CA ALA A 149 -11.71 8.38 4.22
C ALA A 149 -11.33 6.94 3.84
N TRP A 150 -11.98 5.98 4.48
CA TRP A 150 -11.76 4.56 4.23
C TRP A 150 -12.25 4.14 2.82
N ALA A 151 -13.42 4.62 2.40
CA ALA A 151 -14.03 4.30 1.11
C ALA A 151 -13.27 4.86 -0.08
N GLY A 152 -12.55 5.96 0.08
CA GLY A 152 -11.65 6.47 -0.96
C GLY A 152 -10.30 5.76 -0.99
N ALA A 153 -9.75 5.45 0.18
CA ALA A 153 -8.45 4.79 0.29
C ALA A 153 -8.45 3.38 -0.32
N VAL A 154 -9.45 2.53 -0.02
CA VAL A 154 -9.44 1.13 -0.50
C VAL A 154 -9.46 1.02 -2.03
N PRO A 155 -10.28 1.77 -2.78
CA PRO A 155 -10.18 1.83 -4.24
C PRO A 155 -8.85 2.38 -4.74
N ALA A 156 -8.27 3.40 -4.09
CA ALA A 156 -6.94 3.90 -4.44
C ALA A 156 -5.90 2.78 -4.35
N TRP A 157 -5.95 1.98 -3.28
CA TRP A 157 -5.10 0.81 -3.08
C TRP A 157 -5.24 -0.22 -4.21
N ALA A 158 -6.48 -0.59 -4.53
CA ALA A 158 -6.77 -1.54 -5.59
C ALA A 158 -6.28 -1.04 -6.96
N GLN A 159 -6.49 0.25 -7.26
CA GLN A 159 -6.02 0.88 -8.49
C GLN A 159 -4.49 0.90 -8.57
N LEU A 160 -3.80 1.24 -7.49
CA LEU A 160 -2.35 1.23 -7.42
C LEU A 160 -1.77 -0.16 -7.67
N HIS A 161 -2.28 -1.17 -6.97
CA HIS A 161 -1.84 -2.55 -7.20
C HIS A 161 -2.13 -3.06 -8.61
N GLY A 162 -3.31 -2.74 -9.15
CA GLY A 162 -3.66 -3.10 -10.51
C GLY A 162 -2.71 -2.44 -11.52
N SER A 163 -2.58 -1.11 -11.45
CA SER A 163 -1.83 -0.32 -12.42
C SER A 163 -0.32 -0.56 -12.34
N VAL A 164 0.25 -0.38 -11.13
CA VAL A 164 1.69 -0.53 -10.89
C VAL A 164 2.10 -1.99 -10.98
N GLY A 165 1.28 -2.93 -10.49
CA GLY A 165 1.58 -4.35 -10.55
C GLY A 165 1.58 -4.89 -11.99
N LEU A 166 0.61 -4.49 -12.82
CA LEU A 166 0.59 -4.86 -14.24
C LEU A 166 1.78 -4.25 -15.00
N GLU A 167 2.13 -2.99 -14.71
CA GLU A 167 3.29 -2.33 -15.33
C GLU A 167 4.60 -3.02 -14.92
N ALA A 168 4.81 -3.26 -13.63
CA ALA A 168 6.01 -3.91 -13.09
C ALA A 168 6.16 -5.36 -13.58
N ALA A 169 5.05 -6.07 -13.82
CA ALA A 169 5.05 -7.40 -14.41
C ALA A 169 5.21 -7.40 -15.94
N GLY A 170 5.42 -6.24 -16.57
CA GLY A 170 5.63 -6.10 -18.01
C GLY A 170 4.37 -6.33 -18.85
N GLN A 171 3.18 -6.36 -18.23
CA GLN A 171 1.93 -6.65 -18.93
C GLN A 171 1.49 -5.53 -19.88
N TYR A 172 2.06 -4.32 -19.74
CA TYR A 172 1.80 -3.19 -20.64
C TYR A 172 2.72 -3.15 -21.88
N VAL A 173 3.69 -4.06 -21.99
CA VAL A 173 4.60 -4.10 -23.14
C VAL A 173 3.80 -4.29 -24.45
N GLY A 174 3.97 -3.35 -25.37
CA GLY A 174 3.30 -3.37 -26.68
C GLY A 174 1.88 -2.79 -26.72
N MET A 175 1.34 -2.28 -25.60
CA MET A 175 -0.02 -1.72 -25.54
C MET A 175 -0.13 -0.25 -25.98
N GLY A 176 0.99 0.46 -26.15
CA GLY A 176 0.99 1.82 -26.71
C GLY A 176 0.55 2.93 -25.74
N HIS A 177 0.83 2.79 -24.44
CA HIS A 177 0.66 3.83 -23.43
C HIS A 177 1.79 3.78 -22.39
N SER A 178 1.90 4.81 -21.54
CA SER A 178 2.78 4.76 -20.35
C SER A 178 1.96 4.38 -19.13
N GLY A 179 2.55 3.63 -18.18
CA GLY A 179 1.86 3.34 -16.92
C GLY A 179 1.67 4.58 -16.05
N ALA A 180 2.61 5.53 -16.08
CA ALA A 180 2.48 6.81 -15.40
C ALA A 180 1.25 7.61 -15.88
N THR A 181 1.04 7.70 -17.19
CA THR A 181 -0.13 8.41 -17.77
C THR A 181 -1.44 7.71 -17.41
N LEU A 182 -1.46 6.38 -17.42
CA LEU A 182 -2.63 5.61 -17.01
C LEU A 182 -2.94 5.79 -15.52
N LEU A 183 -1.92 5.69 -14.67
CA LEU A 183 -2.06 5.88 -13.22
C LEU A 183 -2.60 7.29 -12.92
N GLY A 184 -2.04 8.33 -13.53
CA GLY A 184 -2.54 9.69 -13.37
C GLY A 184 -4.01 9.84 -13.77
N ALA A 185 -4.44 9.23 -14.88
CA ALA A 185 -5.85 9.25 -15.29
C ALA A 185 -6.77 8.50 -14.31
N GLN A 186 -6.33 7.37 -13.75
CA GLN A 186 -7.08 6.62 -12.74
C GLN A 186 -7.21 7.40 -11.42
N THR A 187 -6.12 8.03 -11.00
CA THR A 187 -6.09 8.91 -9.83
C THR A 187 -7.07 10.08 -9.99
N GLU A 188 -7.14 10.71 -11.17
CA GLU A 188 -8.12 11.77 -11.45
C GLU A 188 -9.56 11.27 -11.42
N MET A 189 -9.86 10.12 -12.02
CA MET A 189 -11.20 9.53 -11.94
C MET A 189 -11.64 9.26 -10.50
N LEU A 190 -10.71 8.82 -9.64
CA LEU A 190 -11.00 8.61 -8.24
C LEU A 190 -11.19 9.93 -7.48
N ALA A 191 -10.35 10.94 -7.77
CA ALA A 191 -10.51 12.28 -7.21
C ALA A 191 -11.88 12.89 -7.57
N ASP A 192 -12.33 12.71 -8.81
CA ASP A 192 -13.66 13.14 -9.27
C ASP A 192 -14.79 12.38 -8.55
N ALA A 193 -14.67 11.05 -8.43
CA ALA A 193 -15.67 10.22 -7.74
C ALA A 193 -15.85 10.61 -6.26
N PHE A 194 -14.80 11.11 -5.63
CA PHE A 194 -14.80 11.59 -4.25
C PHE A 194 -14.89 13.11 -4.12
N GLY A 195 -15.11 13.85 -5.21
CA GLY A 195 -15.30 15.31 -5.16
C GLY A 195 -14.11 16.07 -4.54
N LEU A 196 -12.89 15.57 -4.71
CA LEU A 196 -11.68 16.21 -4.18
C LEU A 196 -11.39 17.52 -4.93
N LYS A 197 -11.12 18.58 -4.16
CA LYS A 197 -10.81 19.94 -4.65
C LYS A 197 -9.32 20.21 -4.77
#